data_AF-A0A6C0BZK8-F1
#
_entry.id   AF-A0A6C0BZK8-F1
#
_cell.length_a   1.000
_cell.length_b   1.000
_cell.length_c   1.000
_cell.angle_alpha   90.00
_cell.angle_beta   90.00
_cell.angle_gamma   90.00
#
_symmetry.space_group_name_H-M   'P 1'
#
loop_
_entity.id
_entity.type
_entity.pdbx_description
1 polymer ?
#
loop_
_entity_poly.entity_id
_entity_poly.type
_entity_poly.pdbx_seq_one_letter_code
_entity_poly.pdbx_strand_id
1 'polypeptide(L)'
;MQFAKDSSKIIKHLIPNIERCGAYNTLDKDPTFIASLENLLSILYSEIHGGHNYVKTHVSPNIKPVLRREIITPSVYGGQFFPDDIKGFIDKNIMYQLVYYYKIGSRTFKILFGICTDKDMDNIEKYNGFAEYIYNWLYICNKFTPQESSAAMTFYIYLTPFKKTLPRDGSTILSCPHVNTAYTYGNREEGEIIIFREEEWKKTFIHETFHSFNFDFRDREVTPIQDYIKSIYPVQSDYLICEAYAETWSRILNAVFSSYYSLKDKDDKTSFFLYAKFTLQCERLFSILQLNKILSFMNMEYSDLTNLGNMKCDALRKMYREDSNVLSYYIVTGLFMNDYHNFLRWCSKNNSNIFRFTASVYTVDSFVGFMKEQYGNPSLLRAIDCMKNKYRENKKYLKKTTRMSAVEIN
;
A
#
# COMPACT_ATOMS: atom_id res chain seq x y z
N MET A 1 5.82 2.32 19.74
CA MET A 1 6.19 1.83 18.38
C MET A 1 7.50 2.47 17.97
N GLN A 2 8.43 1.72 17.38
CA GLN A 2 9.71 2.24 16.88
C GLN A 2 9.60 2.48 15.37
N PHE A 3 9.18 3.69 14.99
CA PHE A 3 9.01 4.04 13.58
C PHE A 3 10.36 4.27 12.89
N ALA A 4 10.42 3.95 11.60
CA ALA A 4 11.54 4.29 10.73
C ALA A 4 11.77 5.81 10.72
N LYS A 5 12.98 6.23 10.33
CA LYS A 5 13.41 7.64 10.37
C LYS A 5 12.46 8.58 9.64
N ASP A 6 12.02 8.18 8.45
CA ASP A 6 11.15 9.01 7.62
C ASP A 6 9.70 8.99 8.10
N SER A 7 9.20 7.83 8.55
CA SER A 7 7.90 7.71 9.21
C SER A 7 7.82 8.55 10.49
N SER A 8 8.89 8.59 11.28
CA SER A 8 8.98 9.43 12.48
C SER A 8 8.82 10.93 12.15
N LYS A 9 9.42 11.40 11.06
CA LYS A 9 9.26 12.80 10.60
C LYS A 9 7.83 13.10 10.16
N ILE A 10 7.20 12.16 9.46
CA ILE A 10 5.82 12.28 8.99
C ILE A 10 4.87 12.29 10.18
N ILE A 11 4.92 11.27 11.03
CA ILE A 11 4.02 11.10 12.17
C ILE A 11 4.14 12.29 13.13
N LYS A 12 5.35 12.77 13.42
CA LYS A 12 5.54 13.99 14.23
C LYS A 12 4.84 15.22 13.65
N HIS A 13 4.77 15.34 12.32
CA HIS A 13 4.04 16.42 11.65
C HIS A 13 2.53 16.19 11.64
N LEU A 14 2.06 14.94 11.61
CA LEU A 14 0.63 14.60 11.59
C LEU A 14 -0.02 14.68 12.97
N ILE A 15 0.68 14.35 14.06
CA ILE A 15 0.12 14.29 15.42
C ILE A 15 -0.73 15.52 15.79
N PRO A 16 -0.26 16.77 15.62
CA PRO A 16 -1.05 17.96 15.98
C PRO A 16 -2.34 18.12 15.15
N ASN A 17 -2.43 17.42 14.01
CA ASN A 17 -3.54 17.48 13.09
C ASN A 17 -4.53 16.31 13.28
N ILE A 18 -4.21 15.28 14.08
CA ILE A 18 -5.12 14.13 14.33
C ILE A 18 -6.43 14.62 14.95
N GLU A 19 -6.34 15.42 16.01
CA GLU A 19 -7.51 16.00 16.67
C GLU A 19 -8.13 17.16 15.89
N ARG A 20 -7.36 17.87 15.04
CA ARG A 20 -7.89 19.04 14.30
C ARG A 20 -8.60 18.65 13.01
N CYS A 21 -7.98 17.77 12.24
CA CYS A 21 -8.43 17.29 10.93
C CYS A 21 -9.11 15.92 11.02
N GLY A 22 -9.37 15.44 12.24
CA GLY A 22 -10.03 14.18 12.50
C GLY A 22 -11.46 14.16 11.98
N ALA A 23 -11.70 13.36 10.94
CA ALA A 23 -13.03 12.90 10.54
C ALA A 23 -13.83 12.32 11.73
N TYR A 24 -13.11 11.80 12.73
CA TYR A 24 -13.62 10.98 13.82
C TYR A 24 -13.67 11.69 15.18
N ASN A 25 -13.52 13.02 15.25
CA ASN A 25 -13.59 13.73 16.54
C ASN A 25 -14.92 13.52 17.29
N THR A 26 -15.99 13.15 16.57
CA THR A 26 -17.30 12.75 17.13
C THR A 26 -17.54 11.23 17.06
N LEU A 27 -17.05 10.54 16.04
CA LEU A 27 -17.28 9.10 15.82
C LEU A 27 -16.35 8.20 16.66
N ASP A 28 -15.12 8.62 16.99
CA ASP A 28 -14.25 7.93 17.96
C ASP A 28 -14.79 8.03 19.40
N LYS A 29 -15.91 8.74 19.61
CA LYS A 29 -16.67 8.78 20.87
C LYS A 29 -17.98 8.01 20.80
N ASP A 30 -18.41 7.56 19.60
CA ASP A 30 -19.59 6.72 19.44
C ASP A 30 -19.22 5.26 19.79
N PRO A 31 -19.78 4.69 20.88
CA PRO A 31 -19.46 3.32 21.28
C PRO A 31 -19.76 2.28 20.20
N THR A 32 -20.78 2.52 19.36
CA THR A 32 -21.17 1.61 18.28
C THR A 32 -20.12 1.57 17.18
N PHE A 33 -19.59 2.75 16.83
CA PHE A 33 -18.51 2.89 15.87
C PHE A 33 -17.24 2.19 16.36
N ILE A 34 -16.84 2.48 17.61
CA ILE A 34 -15.64 1.89 18.23
C ILE A 34 -15.75 0.36 18.26
N ALA A 35 -16.87 -0.17 18.74
CA ALA A 35 -17.10 -1.61 18.80
C ALA A 35 -17.06 -2.25 17.40
N SER A 36 -17.63 -1.59 16.39
CA SER A 36 -17.59 -2.06 15.02
C SER A 36 -16.17 -2.10 14.45
N LEU A 37 -15.37 -1.05 14.68
CA LEU A 37 -13.98 -1.00 14.22
C LEU A 37 -13.11 -2.03 14.96
N GLU A 38 -13.25 -2.15 16.28
CA GLU A 38 -12.49 -3.12 17.08
C GLU A 38 -12.85 -4.56 16.69
N ASN A 39 -14.09 -4.86 16.33
CA ASN A 39 -14.47 -6.16 15.78
C ASN A 39 -13.71 -6.46 14.47
N LEU A 40 -13.66 -5.51 13.54
CA LEU A 40 -12.92 -5.66 12.27
C LEU A 40 -11.41 -5.81 12.51
N LEU A 41 -10.85 -5.03 13.43
CA LEU A 41 -9.44 -5.12 13.81
C LEU A 41 -9.12 -6.43 14.54
N SER A 42 -10.06 -6.98 15.30
CA SER A 42 -9.92 -8.27 15.98
C SER A 42 -9.80 -9.41 14.96
N ILE A 43 -10.58 -9.37 13.88
CA ILE A 43 -10.44 -10.32 12.76
C ILE A 43 -9.03 -10.26 12.18
N LEU A 44 -8.55 -9.05 11.83
CA LEU A 44 -7.20 -8.88 11.27
C LEU A 44 -6.10 -9.30 12.24
N TYR A 45 -6.23 -8.98 13.53
CA TYR A 45 -5.32 -9.44 14.57
C TYR A 45 -5.25 -10.96 14.62
N SER A 46 -6.40 -11.64 14.61
CA SER A 46 -6.46 -13.09 14.68
C SER A 46 -5.78 -13.76 13.48
N GLU A 47 -5.92 -13.21 12.28
CA GLU A 47 -5.21 -13.73 11.09
C GLU A 47 -3.70 -13.54 11.20
N ILE A 48 -3.24 -12.35 11.62
CA ILE A 48 -1.81 -12.05 11.81
C ILE A 48 -1.21 -12.90 12.92
N HIS A 49 -1.91 -13.07 14.03
CA HIS A 49 -1.47 -13.87 15.16
C HIS A 49 -1.41 -15.36 14.80
N GLY A 50 -2.41 -15.86 14.06
CA GLY A 50 -2.41 -17.23 13.53
C GLY A 50 -1.23 -17.49 12.61
N GLY A 51 -0.97 -16.59 11.66
CA GLY A 51 0.19 -16.69 10.78
C GLY A 51 1.52 -16.58 11.51
N HIS A 52 1.63 -15.69 12.52
CA HIS A 52 2.80 -15.60 13.38
C HIS A 52 3.12 -16.90 14.11
N ASN A 53 2.08 -17.58 14.64
CA ASN A 53 2.25 -18.88 15.30
C ASN A 53 2.60 -20.01 14.32
N TYR A 54 2.04 -19.95 13.10
CA TYR A 54 2.40 -20.87 12.02
C TYR A 54 3.88 -20.75 11.64
N VAL A 55 4.36 -19.52 11.41
CA VAL A 55 5.76 -19.21 11.10
C VAL A 55 6.70 -19.78 12.16
N LYS A 56 6.43 -19.53 13.45
CA LYS A 56 7.26 -20.05 14.56
C LYS A 56 7.45 -21.58 14.57
N THR A 57 6.48 -22.33 14.04
CA THR A 57 6.50 -23.80 14.07
C THR A 57 6.92 -24.43 12.75
N HIS A 58 6.96 -23.66 11.65
CA HIS A 58 7.21 -24.15 10.30
C HIS A 58 8.39 -23.48 9.60
N VAL A 59 9.10 -22.56 10.26
CA VAL A 59 10.33 -21.98 9.74
C VAL A 59 11.52 -22.86 10.15
N SER A 60 12.04 -23.62 9.19
CA SER A 60 13.45 -24.02 9.17
C SER A 60 14.06 -23.33 7.95
N PRO A 61 14.70 -22.18 8.11
CA PRO A 61 15.11 -21.39 6.97
C PRO A 61 16.31 -22.13 6.33
N ASN A 62 16.06 -22.76 5.18
CA ASN A 62 17.13 -23.26 4.32
C ASN A 62 17.76 -22.07 3.60
N ILE A 63 18.52 -21.27 4.35
CA ILE A 63 19.22 -20.09 3.85
C ILE A 63 20.43 -20.57 3.08
N LYS A 64 20.52 -20.17 1.81
CA LYS A 64 21.72 -20.37 1.01
C LYS A 64 22.25 -19.00 0.58
N PRO A 65 23.44 -18.58 1.05
CA PRO A 65 24.11 -17.43 0.47
C PRO A 65 24.62 -17.82 -0.92
N VAL A 66 24.22 -17.06 -1.92
CA VAL A 66 24.67 -17.22 -3.31
C VAL A 66 25.63 -16.09 -3.64
N LEU A 67 26.80 -16.41 -4.20
CA LEU A 67 27.82 -15.43 -4.57
C LEU A 67 27.43 -14.67 -5.85
N ARG A 68 28.00 -13.48 -6.05
CA ARG A 68 27.73 -12.59 -7.19
C ARG A 68 27.65 -13.27 -8.57
N ARG A 69 28.49 -14.29 -8.82
CA ARG A 69 28.55 -14.99 -10.11
C ARG A 69 27.34 -15.90 -10.39
N GLU A 70 26.53 -16.16 -9.38
CA GLU A 70 25.41 -17.11 -9.41
C GLU A 70 24.08 -16.44 -9.03
N ILE A 71 24.02 -15.10 -9.00
CA ILE A 71 22.80 -14.36 -8.65
C ILE A 71 21.67 -14.71 -9.61
N ILE A 72 20.54 -15.10 -9.02
CA ILE A 72 19.31 -15.38 -9.75
C ILE A 72 18.60 -14.06 -10.01
N THR A 73 18.25 -13.80 -11.27
CA THR A 73 17.58 -12.58 -11.71
C THR A 73 16.13 -12.86 -12.14
N PRO A 74 15.23 -11.88 -12.01
CA PRO A 74 13.86 -11.95 -12.55
C PRO A 74 13.83 -12.26 -14.04
N SER A 75 12.76 -12.89 -14.50
CA SER A 75 12.53 -13.20 -15.92
C SER A 75 12.49 -11.94 -16.81
N VAL A 76 11.95 -10.83 -16.29
CA VAL A 76 11.87 -9.54 -16.99
C VAL A 76 12.67 -8.47 -16.25
N TYR A 77 14.00 -8.57 -16.30
CA TYR A 77 14.90 -7.59 -15.67
C TYR A 77 14.95 -6.24 -16.42
N GLY A 78 14.77 -6.25 -17.74
CA GLY A 78 14.88 -5.08 -18.62
C GLY A 78 13.59 -4.26 -18.82
N GLY A 79 12.53 -4.52 -18.05
CA GLY A 79 11.21 -3.93 -18.27
C GLY A 79 11.13 -2.42 -18.00
N GLN A 80 10.16 -1.75 -18.64
CA GLN A 80 9.89 -0.31 -18.49
C GLN A 80 9.55 0.12 -17.05
N PHE A 81 9.07 -0.82 -16.23
CA PHE A 81 8.70 -0.59 -14.83
C PHE A 81 9.90 -0.63 -13.86
N PHE A 82 11.10 -0.95 -14.37
CA PHE A 82 12.33 -1.03 -13.58
C PHE A 82 13.31 0.09 -13.97
N PRO A 83 13.44 1.16 -13.16
CA PRO A 83 14.30 2.30 -13.49
C PRO A 83 15.77 1.94 -13.72
N ASP A 84 16.36 2.50 -14.79
CA ASP A 84 17.73 2.19 -15.22
C ASP A 84 18.81 2.55 -14.20
N ASP A 85 18.61 3.65 -13.46
CA ASP A 85 19.51 4.07 -12.37
C ASP A 85 19.54 3.06 -11.22
N ILE A 86 18.38 2.47 -10.91
CA ILE A 86 18.25 1.45 -9.87
C ILE A 86 18.83 0.11 -10.34
N LYS A 87 18.58 -0.29 -11.58
CA LYS A 87 19.21 -1.48 -12.18
C LYS A 87 20.73 -1.36 -12.19
N GLY A 88 21.24 -0.24 -12.71
CA GLY A 88 22.68 0.03 -12.73
C GLY A 88 23.30 0.03 -11.33
N PHE A 89 22.57 0.48 -10.31
CA PHE A 89 23.00 0.36 -8.92
C PHE A 89 23.05 -1.11 -8.47
N ILE A 90 22.00 -1.90 -8.73
CA ILE A 90 21.95 -3.32 -8.33
C ILE A 90 23.07 -4.10 -9.02
N ASP A 91 23.20 -4.01 -10.34
CA ASP A 91 24.22 -4.72 -11.13
C ASP A 91 25.64 -4.43 -10.66
N LYS A 92 25.90 -3.17 -10.27
CA LYS A 92 27.20 -2.74 -9.80
C LYS A 92 27.51 -3.20 -8.37
N ASN A 93 26.53 -3.15 -7.47
CA ASN A 93 26.76 -3.23 -6.03
C ASN A 93 26.35 -4.56 -5.39
N ILE A 94 25.50 -5.38 -6.01
CA ILE A 94 25.09 -6.65 -5.42
C ILE A 94 26.29 -7.62 -5.30
N MET A 95 26.47 -8.17 -4.10
CA MET A 95 27.60 -9.05 -3.75
C MET A 95 27.12 -10.47 -3.42
N TYR A 96 26.02 -10.56 -2.67
CA TYR A 96 25.43 -11.82 -2.25
C TYR A 96 23.92 -11.82 -2.52
N GLN A 97 23.34 -13.01 -2.53
CA GLN A 97 21.89 -13.19 -2.52
C GLN A 97 21.52 -14.22 -1.46
N LEU A 98 20.65 -13.83 -0.51
CA LEU A 98 20.10 -14.75 0.48
C LEU A 98 18.82 -15.35 -0.08
N VAL A 99 18.78 -16.68 -0.17
CA VAL A 99 17.64 -17.40 -0.72
C VAL A 99 16.92 -18.17 0.38
N TYR A 100 15.63 -17.90 0.52
CA TYR A 100 14.71 -18.58 1.44
C TYR A 100 13.69 -19.36 0.62
N TYR A 101 13.40 -20.58 1.06
CA TYR A 101 12.41 -21.46 0.45
C TYR A 101 11.34 -21.80 1.48
N TYR A 102 10.08 -21.59 1.11
CA TYR A 102 8.93 -21.91 1.94
C TYR A 102 7.86 -22.66 1.15
N LYS A 103 7.04 -23.42 1.88
CA LYS A 103 5.91 -24.15 1.31
C LYS A 103 4.72 -24.05 2.25
N ILE A 104 3.56 -23.65 1.72
CA ILE A 104 2.29 -23.60 2.46
C ILE A 104 1.26 -24.38 1.66
N GLY A 105 0.83 -25.53 2.19
CA GLY A 105 -0.02 -26.45 1.45
C GLY A 105 0.64 -26.91 0.14
N SER A 106 -0.01 -26.66 -1.00
CA SER A 106 0.51 -26.96 -2.33
C SER A 106 1.39 -25.85 -2.92
N ARG A 107 1.40 -24.64 -2.35
CA ARG A 107 2.12 -23.49 -2.91
C ARG A 107 3.56 -23.43 -2.43
N THR A 108 4.46 -23.06 -3.33
CA THR A 108 5.89 -22.87 -3.03
C THR A 108 6.28 -21.42 -3.21
N PHE A 109 7.11 -20.93 -2.30
CA PHE A 109 7.55 -19.55 -2.24
C PHE A 109 9.08 -19.50 -2.19
N LYS A 110 9.67 -18.68 -3.05
CA LYS A 110 11.11 -18.42 -3.08
C LYS A 110 11.35 -16.94 -2.85
N ILE A 111 12.04 -16.58 -1.77
CA ILE A 111 12.35 -15.17 -1.45
C ILE A 111 13.85 -14.99 -1.63
N LEU A 112 14.25 -14.00 -2.43
CA LEU A 112 15.63 -13.67 -2.73
C LEU A 112 15.92 -12.24 -2.28
N PHE A 113 16.74 -12.07 -1.25
CA PHE A 113 17.24 -10.77 -0.85
C PHE A 113 18.58 -10.49 -1.52
N GLY A 114 18.67 -9.40 -2.28
CA GLY A 114 19.93 -8.90 -2.84
C GLY A 114 20.73 -8.12 -1.80
N ILE A 115 21.96 -8.52 -1.54
CA ILE A 115 22.82 -7.95 -0.50
C ILE A 115 23.97 -7.19 -1.16
N CYS A 116 24.05 -5.88 -0.88
CA CYS A 116 25.03 -4.99 -1.51
C CYS A 116 26.27 -4.70 -0.64
N THR A 117 26.29 -5.13 0.63
CA THR A 117 27.38 -4.85 1.57
C THR A 117 27.67 -6.05 2.47
N ASP A 118 28.94 -6.23 2.86
CA ASP A 118 29.32 -7.26 3.85
C ASP A 118 28.64 -7.00 5.20
N LYS A 119 28.44 -5.74 5.59
CA LYS A 119 27.73 -5.38 6.82
C LYS A 119 26.28 -5.89 6.84
N ASP A 120 25.59 -5.82 5.70
CA ASP A 120 24.25 -6.38 5.58
C ASP A 120 24.28 -7.90 5.61
N MET A 121 25.33 -8.51 5.03
CA MET A 121 25.55 -9.96 5.10
C MET A 121 25.80 -10.43 6.53
N ASP A 122 26.56 -9.67 7.34
CA ASP A 122 26.78 -9.96 8.76
C ASP A 122 25.51 -9.84 9.60
N ASN A 123 24.46 -9.22 9.07
CA ASN A 123 23.17 -9.03 9.74
C ASN A 123 22.08 -9.94 9.14
N ILE A 124 22.38 -11.23 8.98
CA ILE A 124 21.43 -12.24 8.45
C ILE A 124 20.12 -12.24 9.26
N GLU A 125 20.18 -12.04 10.57
CA GLU A 125 18.99 -12.05 11.44
C GLU A 125 17.95 -10.98 11.07
N LYS A 126 18.39 -9.83 10.55
CA LYS A 126 17.47 -8.83 9.99
C LYS A 126 16.66 -9.40 8.82
N TYR A 127 17.33 -10.13 7.92
CA TYR A 127 16.69 -10.76 6.77
C TYR A 127 15.84 -11.97 7.15
N ASN A 128 16.22 -12.70 8.20
CA ASN A 128 15.37 -13.73 8.81
C ASN A 128 14.04 -13.12 9.29
N GLY A 129 14.10 -12.02 10.04
CA GLY A 129 12.89 -11.30 10.47
C GLY A 129 12.05 -10.78 9.29
N PHE A 130 12.69 -10.36 8.18
CA PHE A 130 11.98 -9.98 6.96
C PHE A 130 11.32 -11.17 6.27
N ALA A 131 12.00 -12.31 6.19
CA ALA A 131 11.47 -13.54 5.62
C ALA A 131 10.29 -14.08 6.47
N GLU A 132 10.39 -14.01 7.80
CA GLU A 132 9.30 -14.37 8.73
C GLU A 132 8.08 -13.46 8.55
N TYR A 133 8.28 -12.15 8.40
CA TYR A 133 7.21 -11.20 8.10
C TYR A 133 6.49 -11.56 6.79
N ILE A 134 7.27 -11.81 5.73
CA ILE A 134 6.74 -12.23 4.43
C ILE A 134 5.96 -13.53 4.59
N TYR A 135 6.53 -14.52 5.29
CA TYR A 135 5.91 -15.82 5.44
C TYR A 135 4.60 -15.77 6.24
N ASN A 136 4.51 -14.90 7.26
CA ASN A 136 3.27 -14.61 7.98
C ASN A 136 2.19 -14.09 7.03
N TRP A 137 2.52 -13.09 6.21
CA TRP A 137 1.55 -12.57 5.24
C TRP A 137 1.15 -13.60 4.18
N LEU A 138 2.10 -14.38 3.66
CA LEU A 138 1.82 -15.44 2.68
C LEU A 138 0.94 -16.56 3.25
N TYR A 139 1.04 -16.85 4.55
CA TYR A 139 0.11 -17.76 5.23
C TYR A 139 -1.33 -17.23 5.17
N ILE A 140 -1.52 -15.93 5.45
CA ILE A 140 -2.83 -15.27 5.35
C ILE A 140 -3.30 -15.30 3.90
N CYS A 141 -2.45 -14.94 2.93
CA CYS A 141 -2.78 -15.02 1.52
C CYS A 141 -3.30 -16.42 1.16
N ASN A 142 -2.54 -17.46 1.51
CA ASN A 142 -2.89 -18.84 1.17
C ASN A 142 -4.26 -19.28 1.73
N LYS A 143 -4.68 -18.76 2.89
CA LYS A 143 -5.99 -19.04 3.49
C LYS A 143 -7.15 -18.45 2.68
N PHE A 144 -6.97 -17.27 2.08
CA PHE A 144 -8.05 -16.51 1.43
C PHE A 144 -8.01 -16.55 -0.10
N THR A 145 -7.01 -17.22 -0.66
CA THR A 145 -6.82 -17.33 -2.11
C THR A 145 -7.63 -18.49 -2.69
N PRO A 146 -8.31 -18.30 -3.84
CA PRO A 146 -8.88 -19.41 -4.60
C PRO A 146 -7.83 -20.42 -5.07
N GLN A 147 -8.25 -21.63 -5.42
CA GLN A 147 -7.35 -22.70 -5.86
C GLN A 147 -6.59 -22.39 -7.17
N GLU A 148 -7.04 -21.40 -7.95
CA GLU A 148 -6.55 -21.08 -9.30
C GLU A 148 -5.37 -20.09 -9.39
N SER A 149 -4.86 -19.52 -8.30
CA SER A 149 -3.68 -18.61 -8.40
C SER A 149 -2.35 -19.38 -8.50
N SER A 150 -1.25 -18.66 -8.79
CA SER A 150 0.09 -19.23 -9.06
C SER A 150 0.60 -20.21 -8.01
N ALA A 151 0.89 -21.43 -8.44
CA ALA A 151 1.38 -22.51 -7.58
C ALA A 151 2.78 -22.20 -7.03
N ALA A 152 3.61 -21.50 -7.80
CA ALA A 152 4.93 -21.03 -7.39
C ALA A 152 5.03 -19.51 -7.48
N MET A 153 5.58 -18.86 -6.45
CA MET A 153 5.91 -17.44 -6.50
C MET A 153 7.35 -17.16 -6.06
N THR A 154 8.01 -16.28 -6.79
CA THR A 154 9.37 -15.83 -6.56
C THR A 154 9.38 -14.33 -6.25
N PHE A 155 10.02 -13.95 -5.15
CA PHE A 155 10.11 -12.57 -4.70
C PHE A 155 11.56 -12.10 -4.74
N TYR A 156 11.86 -11.12 -5.58
CA TYR A 156 13.17 -10.48 -5.66
C TYR A 156 13.14 -9.17 -4.89
N ILE A 157 13.92 -9.07 -3.82
CA ILE A 157 13.88 -7.95 -2.89
C ILE A 157 15.28 -7.34 -2.76
N TYR A 158 15.48 -6.18 -3.38
CA TYR A 158 16.79 -5.53 -3.46
C TYR A 158 17.00 -4.41 -2.43
N LEU A 159 15.92 -3.80 -1.94
CA LEU A 159 15.93 -2.73 -0.91
C LEU A 159 16.94 -1.60 -1.19
N THR A 160 16.99 -1.10 -2.43
CA THR A 160 17.91 0.00 -2.77
C THR A 160 17.52 1.30 -2.03
N PRO A 161 18.47 2.21 -1.77
CA PRO A 161 18.22 3.40 -0.95
C PRO A 161 17.47 4.53 -1.69
N PHE A 162 17.16 4.36 -2.98
CA PHE A 162 16.48 5.38 -3.78
C PHE A 162 15.08 5.66 -3.24
N LYS A 163 14.72 6.94 -3.17
CA LYS A 163 13.42 7.40 -2.65
C LYS A 163 12.58 7.98 -3.78
N LYS A 164 11.27 7.82 -3.66
CA LYS A 164 10.27 8.39 -4.55
C LYS A 164 10.10 9.88 -4.24
N THR A 165 10.30 10.73 -5.26
CA THR A 165 10.10 12.17 -5.11
C THR A 165 9.42 12.78 -6.31
N LEU A 166 8.67 13.87 -6.06
CA LEU A 166 8.19 14.76 -7.10
C LEU A 166 9.35 15.31 -7.95
N PRO A 167 9.15 15.43 -9.27
CA PRO A 167 10.06 16.13 -10.15
C PRO A 167 10.34 17.57 -9.69
N ARG A 168 11.46 18.12 -10.15
CA ARG A 168 11.78 19.54 -9.90
C ARG A 168 10.91 20.46 -10.75
N ASP A 169 10.61 20.03 -11.97
CA ASP A 169 9.75 20.75 -12.89
C ASP A 169 8.30 20.30 -12.72
N GLY A 170 7.41 21.25 -12.45
CA GLY A 170 5.97 21.02 -12.29
C GLY A 170 5.26 20.59 -13.57
N SER A 171 5.93 20.68 -14.73
CA SER A 171 5.40 20.21 -16.02
C SER A 171 5.65 18.71 -16.26
N THR A 172 6.53 18.08 -15.48
CA THR A 172 6.89 16.67 -15.65
C THR A 172 5.70 15.76 -15.30
N ILE A 173 5.34 14.87 -16.22
CA ILE A 173 4.30 13.86 -16.01
C ILE A 173 4.80 12.83 -14.98
N LEU A 174 3.97 12.59 -13.95
CA LEU A 174 4.29 11.60 -12.92
C LEU A 174 4.15 10.19 -13.49
N SER A 175 5.16 9.37 -13.23
CA SER A 175 5.35 8.03 -13.81
C SER A 175 6.08 7.10 -12.85
N CYS A 176 6.37 5.86 -13.25
CA CYS A 176 6.92 4.80 -12.40
C CYS A 176 8.13 5.22 -11.53
N PRO A 177 9.17 5.92 -12.03
CA PRO A 177 10.29 6.37 -11.21
C PRO A 177 9.86 7.26 -10.05
N HIS A 178 8.75 7.98 -10.18
CA HIS A 178 8.22 8.92 -9.21
C HIS A 178 7.33 8.27 -8.15
N VAL A 179 6.71 7.12 -8.41
CA VAL A 179 5.62 6.59 -7.55
C VAL A 179 5.71 5.09 -7.22
N ASN A 180 6.39 4.27 -8.02
CA ASN A 180 6.40 2.80 -7.84
C ASN A 180 7.57 2.32 -6.98
N THR A 181 7.37 1.34 -6.10
CA THR A 181 8.47 0.69 -5.33
C THR A 181 8.78 -0.72 -5.84
N ALA A 182 7.85 -1.29 -6.61
CA ALA A 182 7.89 -2.64 -7.12
C ALA A 182 7.17 -2.74 -8.46
N TYR A 183 7.26 -3.93 -9.06
CA TYR A 183 6.37 -4.39 -10.11
C TYR A 183 6.16 -5.90 -9.96
N THR A 184 5.04 -6.37 -10.49
CA THR A 184 4.69 -7.79 -10.57
C THR A 184 4.68 -8.25 -12.02
N TYR A 185 5.19 -9.44 -12.26
CA TYR A 185 5.15 -10.15 -13.53
C TYR A 185 4.75 -11.60 -13.29
N GLY A 186 4.13 -12.27 -14.26
CA GLY A 186 3.87 -13.70 -14.15
C GLY A 186 2.61 -14.16 -14.87
N ASN A 187 2.41 -15.47 -14.85
CA ASN A 187 1.22 -16.12 -15.36
C ASN A 187 0.57 -16.97 -14.26
N ARG A 188 -0.43 -17.78 -14.62
CA ARG A 188 -1.18 -18.61 -13.66
C ARG A 188 -0.36 -19.70 -12.97
N GLU A 189 0.82 -20.06 -13.47
CA GLU A 189 1.65 -21.13 -12.89
C GLU A 189 2.77 -20.54 -12.02
N GLU A 190 3.43 -19.49 -12.52
CA GLU A 190 4.58 -18.85 -11.89
C GLU A 190 4.41 -17.33 -11.82
N GLY A 191 4.51 -16.80 -10.60
CA GLY A 191 4.48 -15.35 -10.32
C GLY A 191 5.84 -14.82 -9.85
N GLU A 192 6.20 -13.64 -10.28
CA GLU A 192 7.39 -12.89 -9.83
C GLU A 192 6.99 -11.51 -9.31
N ILE A 193 7.42 -11.18 -8.09
CA ILE A 193 7.30 -9.82 -7.55
C ILE A 193 8.70 -9.27 -7.34
N ILE A 194 8.96 -8.09 -7.88
CA ILE A 194 10.26 -7.43 -7.80
C ILE A 194 10.11 -6.15 -6.99
N ILE A 195 10.68 -6.12 -5.78
CA ILE A 195 10.73 -4.96 -4.90
C ILE A 195 12.13 -4.37 -4.95
N PHE A 196 12.24 -3.18 -5.53
CA PHE A 196 13.55 -2.59 -5.80
C PHE A 196 13.91 -1.44 -4.86
N ARG A 197 12.96 -0.75 -4.20
CA ARG A 197 13.25 0.28 -3.19
C ARG A 197 13.04 -0.22 -1.76
N GLU A 198 13.87 0.25 -0.83
CA GLU A 198 13.65 0.05 0.61
C GLU A 198 12.41 0.82 1.10
N GLU A 199 12.12 1.98 0.52
CA GLU A 199 11.00 2.83 0.92
C GLU A 199 9.65 2.11 0.76
N GLU A 200 8.97 1.85 1.88
CA GLU A 200 7.63 1.27 1.94
C GLU A 200 7.56 -0.17 1.43
N TRP A 201 8.68 -0.90 1.51
CA TRP A 201 8.79 -2.22 0.89
C TRP A 201 7.77 -3.23 1.45
N LYS A 202 7.47 -3.20 2.76
CA LYS A 202 6.47 -4.09 3.39
C LYS A 202 5.05 -3.80 2.89
N LYS A 203 4.66 -2.52 2.84
CA LYS A 203 3.39 -2.07 2.27
C LYS A 203 3.28 -2.47 0.80
N THR A 204 4.33 -2.22 0.04
CA THR A 204 4.38 -2.53 -1.38
C THR A 204 4.31 -4.03 -1.62
N PHE A 205 4.98 -4.84 -0.80
CA PHE A 205 4.85 -6.29 -0.84
C PHE A 205 3.39 -6.74 -0.71
N ILE A 206 2.66 -6.20 0.29
CA ILE A 206 1.23 -6.47 0.44
C ILE A 206 0.47 -6.06 -0.83
N HIS A 207 0.69 -4.84 -1.36
CA HIS A 207 0.06 -4.37 -2.59
C HIS A 207 0.24 -5.33 -3.78
N GLU A 208 1.49 -5.70 -4.09
CA GLU A 208 1.80 -6.58 -5.22
C GLU A 208 1.22 -8.00 -5.04
N THR A 209 1.19 -8.49 -3.80
CA THR A 209 0.55 -9.78 -3.49
C THR A 209 -0.99 -9.71 -3.61
N PHE A 210 -1.64 -8.56 -3.41
CA PHE A 210 -3.08 -8.42 -3.67
C PHE A 210 -3.42 -8.73 -5.12
N HIS A 211 -2.59 -8.24 -6.06
CA HIS A 211 -2.69 -8.59 -7.47
C HIS A 211 -2.39 -10.08 -7.69
N SER A 212 -1.25 -10.56 -7.18
CA SER A 212 -0.77 -11.93 -7.43
C SER A 212 -1.69 -13.03 -6.88
N PHE A 213 -2.42 -12.75 -5.80
CA PHE A 213 -3.38 -13.67 -5.17
C PHE A 213 -4.83 -13.40 -5.58
N ASN A 214 -5.08 -12.53 -6.56
CA ASN A 214 -6.41 -12.20 -7.07
C ASN A 214 -7.38 -11.73 -5.97
N PHE A 215 -6.90 -10.87 -5.06
CA PHE A 215 -7.73 -10.25 -4.02
C PHE A 215 -8.42 -8.98 -4.49
N ASP A 216 -7.94 -8.37 -5.57
CA ASP A 216 -8.59 -7.26 -6.22
C ASP A 216 -9.51 -7.72 -7.38
N PHE A 217 -9.84 -6.77 -8.26
CA PHE A 217 -10.70 -6.98 -9.40
C PHE A 217 -10.04 -6.58 -10.73
N ARG A 218 -8.70 -6.64 -10.83
CA ARG A 218 -7.97 -6.26 -12.06
C ARG A 218 -8.42 -7.07 -13.27
N ASP A 219 -8.58 -8.38 -13.11
CA ASP A 219 -8.95 -9.31 -14.19
C ASP A 219 -10.47 -9.60 -14.23
N ARG A 220 -11.30 -8.64 -13.82
CA ARG A 220 -12.77 -8.78 -13.71
C ARG A 220 -13.49 -7.69 -14.50
N GLU A 221 -14.64 -8.04 -15.05
CA GLU A 221 -15.55 -7.10 -15.70
C GLU A 221 -16.18 -6.17 -14.64
N VAL A 222 -15.61 -4.98 -14.49
CA VAL A 222 -16.04 -3.97 -13.50
C VAL A 222 -16.27 -2.58 -14.12
N THR A 223 -16.64 -2.54 -15.39
CA THR A 223 -16.90 -1.30 -16.15
C THR A 223 -17.75 -0.27 -15.38
N PRO A 224 -18.80 -0.64 -14.62
CA PRO A 224 -19.56 0.34 -13.83
C PRO A 224 -18.73 1.13 -12.80
N ILE A 225 -17.70 0.51 -12.22
CA ILE A 225 -16.77 1.17 -11.28
C ILE A 225 -15.94 2.22 -12.03
N GLN A 226 -15.40 1.85 -13.19
CA GLN A 226 -14.60 2.74 -14.04
C GLN A 226 -15.42 3.91 -14.58
N ASP A 227 -16.60 3.63 -15.12
CA ASP A 227 -17.54 4.63 -15.64
C ASP A 227 -17.95 5.63 -14.57
N TYR A 228 -18.24 5.14 -13.35
CA TYR A 228 -18.58 6.00 -12.25
C TYR A 228 -17.41 6.92 -11.86
N ILE A 229 -16.19 6.39 -11.71
CA ILE A 229 -15.03 7.22 -11.37
C ILE A 229 -14.73 8.25 -12.48
N LYS A 230 -14.84 7.86 -13.74
CA LYS A 230 -14.70 8.77 -14.89
C LYS A 230 -15.73 9.88 -14.85
N SER A 231 -16.96 9.60 -14.42
CA SER A 231 -18.01 10.61 -14.31
C SER A 231 -17.73 11.67 -13.25
N ILE A 232 -17.05 11.32 -12.15
CA ILE A 232 -16.72 12.25 -11.07
C ILE A 232 -15.33 12.90 -11.22
N TYR A 233 -14.41 12.26 -11.94
CA TYR A 233 -13.07 12.76 -12.26
C TYR A 233 -12.81 12.65 -13.76
N PRO A 234 -13.39 13.54 -14.61
CA PRO A 234 -13.22 13.45 -16.06
C PRO A 234 -11.86 14.02 -16.49
N VAL A 235 -10.80 13.23 -16.29
CA VAL A 235 -9.39 13.54 -16.59
C VAL A 235 -8.79 12.47 -17.52
N GLN A 236 -7.57 12.67 -18.02
CA GLN A 236 -6.88 11.63 -18.77
C GLN A 236 -6.22 10.64 -17.80
N SER A 237 -6.82 9.46 -17.64
CA SER A 237 -6.38 8.36 -16.78
C SER A 237 -6.88 7.02 -17.36
N ASP A 238 -6.21 5.92 -17.02
CA ASP A 238 -6.68 4.56 -17.33
C ASP A 238 -7.75 4.07 -16.33
N TYR A 239 -7.99 4.82 -15.25
CA TYR A 239 -9.02 4.53 -14.25
C TYR A 239 -8.90 3.10 -13.67
N LEU A 240 -7.68 2.62 -13.43
CA LEU A 240 -7.44 1.33 -12.79
C LEU A 240 -7.76 1.39 -11.29
N ILE A 241 -9.04 1.28 -10.92
CA ILE A 241 -9.51 1.42 -9.53
C ILE A 241 -9.12 0.22 -8.65
N CYS A 242 -8.77 -0.92 -9.25
CA CYS A 242 -8.17 -2.04 -8.54
C CYS A 242 -6.86 -1.63 -7.83
N GLU A 243 -6.09 -0.71 -8.40
CA GLU A 243 -4.89 -0.13 -7.78
C GLU A 243 -5.21 0.64 -6.50
N ALA A 244 -6.33 1.39 -6.50
CA ALA A 244 -6.79 2.09 -5.31
C ALA A 244 -7.28 1.11 -4.24
N TYR A 245 -7.97 0.04 -4.64
CA TYR A 245 -8.41 -1.01 -3.73
C TYR A 245 -7.21 -1.72 -3.06
N ALA A 246 -6.23 -2.15 -3.87
CA ALA A 246 -5.00 -2.79 -3.40
C ALA A 246 -4.17 -1.83 -2.53
N GLU A 247 -4.04 -0.56 -2.93
CA GLU A 247 -3.30 0.44 -2.15
C GLU A 247 -3.99 0.73 -0.81
N THR A 248 -5.31 0.91 -0.76
CA THR A 248 -6.05 1.06 0.50
C THR A 248 -5.84 -0.11 1.44
N TRP A 249 -6.01 -1.35 0.94
CA TRP A 249 -5.77 -2.55 1.74
C TRP A 249 -4.33 -2.65 2.23
N SER A 250 -3.37 -2.40 1.35
CA SER A 250 -1.95 -2.48 1.70
C SER A 250 -1.56 -1.51 2.81
N ARG A 251 -2.15 -0.30 2.83
CA ARG A 251 -1.92 0.71 3.87
C ARG A 251 -2.58 0.33 5.18
N ILE A 252 -3.82 -0.16 5.13
CA ILE A 252 -4.52 -0.67 6.32
C ILE A 252 -3.74 -1.84 6.93
N LEU A 253 -3.38 -2.83 6.12
CA LEU A 253 -2.63 -4.00 6.58
C LEU A 253 -1.24 -3.62 7.07
N ASN A 254 -0.53 -2.72 6.40
CA ASN A 254 0.78 -2.25 6.87
C ASN A 254 0.68 -1.55 8.25
N ALA A 255 -0.38 -0.76 8.49
CA ALA A 255 -0.65 -0.16 9.79
C ALA A 255 -0.95 -1.20 10.87
N VAL A 256 -1.82 -2.17 10.56
CA VAL A 256 -2.23 -3.25 11.48
C VAL A 256 -1.06 -4.20 11.78
N PHE A 257 -0.29 -4.62 10.77
CA PHE A 257 0.93 -5.40 10.94
C PHE A 257 1.97 -4.64 11.76
N SER A 258 2.20 -3.37 11.47
CA SER A 258 3.14 -2.54 12.24
C SER A 258 2.73 -2.44 13.71
N SER A 259 1.42 -2.36 13.97
CA SER A 259 0.85 -2.35 15.31
C SER A 259 1.07 -3.68 16.03
N TYR A 260 0.79 -4.81 15.38
CA TYR A 260 1.03 -6.15 15.92
C TYR A 260 2.51 -6.43 16.20
N TYR A 261 3.39 -6.12 15.24
CA TYR A 261 4.82 -6.34 15.39
C TYR A 261 5.45 -5.41 16.43
N SER A 262 4.83 -4.27 16.73
CA SER A 262 5.25 -3.38 17.83
C SER A 262 4.84 -3.85 19.22
N LEU A 263 4.01 -4.89 19.36
CA LEU A 263 3.65 -5.45 20.66
C LEU A 263 4.84 -6.17 21.30
N LYS A 264 5.03 -5.96 22.60
CA LYS A 264 5.96 -6.74 23.43
C LYS A 264 5.41 -8.14 23.68
N ASP A 265 4.15 -8.21 24.10
CA ASP A 265 3.38 -9.44 24.26
C ASP A 265 2.39 -9.56 23.09
N LYS A 266 2.46 -10.67 22.34
CA LYS A 266 1.59 -10.87 21.19
C LYS A 266 0.13 -11.11 21.57
N ASP A 267 -0.17 -11.38 22.84
CA ASP A 267 -1.53 -11.57 23.36
C ASP A 267 -2.18 -10.26 23.88
N ASP A 268 -1.42 -9.15 23.94
CA ASP A 268 -1.92 -7.84 24.36
C ASP A 268 -2.77 -7.15 23.28
N LYS A 269 -4.03 -7.59 23.18
CA LYS A 269 -5.04 -7.01 22.27
C LYS A 269 -5.34 -5.54 22.57
N THR A 270 -5.24 -5.11 23.82
CA THR A 270 -5.53 -3.72 24.21
C THR A 270 -4.52 -2.76 23.61
N SER A 271 -3.22 -3.06 23.76
CA SER A 271 -2.17 -2.27 23.10
C SER A 271 -2.26 -2.36 21.58
N PHE A 272 -2.65 -3.52 21.04
CA PHE A 272 -2.87 -3.67 19.61
C PHE A 272 -3.93 -2.70 19.09
N PHE A 273 -5.11 -2.65 19.71
CA PHE A 273 -6.18 -1.74 19.28
C PHE A 273 -5.74 -0.28 19.39
N LEU A 274 -5.01 0.10 20.44
CA LEU A 274 -4.45 1.44 20.58
C LEU A 274 -3.50 1.79 19.42
N TYR A 275 -2.54 0.91 19.13
CA TYR A 275 -1.55 1.12 18.07
C TYR A 275 -2.20 1.14 16.68
N ALA A 276 -3.14 0.23 16.43
CA ALA A 276 -3.85 0.12 15.15
C ALA A 276 -4.70 1.37 14.88
N LYS A 277 -5.48 1.83 15.88
CA LYS A 277 -6.25 3.08 15.76
C LYS A 277 -5.33 4.26 15.49
N PHE A 278 -4.24 4.41 16.24
CA PHE A 278 -3.27 5.50 16.03
C PHE A 278 -2.64 5.48 14.63
N THR A 279 -2.17 4.32 14.17
CA THR A 279 -1.50 4.20 12.87
C THR A 279 -2.46 4.38 11.69
N LEU A 280 -3.70 3.88 11.78
CA LEU A 280 -4.74 4.12 10.76
C LEU A 280 -5.12 5.61 10.67
N GLN A 281 -5.16 6.33 11.80
CA GLN A 281 -5.38 7.77 11.81
C GLN A 281 -4.22 8.53 11.13
N CYS A 282 -2.98 8.10 11.36
CA CYS A 282 -1.81 8.63 10.65
C CYS A 282 -1.90 8.36 9.15
N GLU A 283 -2.24 7.13 8.74
CA GLU A 283 -2.43 6.78 7.33
C GLU A 283 -3.53 7.61 6.68
N ARG A 284 -4.68 7.79 7.35
CA ARG A 284 -5.76 8.68 6.86
C ARG A 284 -5.22 10.07 6.56
N LEU A 285 -4.66 10.76 7.53
CA LEU A 285 -4.23 12.15 7.33
C LEU A 285 -3.11 12.26 6.29
N PHE A 286 -2.21 11.28 6.24
CA PHE A 286 -1.17 11.25 5.24
C PHE A 286 -1.73 11.04 3.83
N SER A 287 -2.78 10.22 3.68
CA SER A 287 -3.46 10.04 2.38
C SER A 287 -3.98 11.38 1.84
N ILE A 288 -4.62 12.18 2.71
CA ILE A 288 -5.15 13.49 2.36
C ILE A 288 -4.04 14.51 2.11
N LEU A 289 -2.96 14.47 2.91
CA LEU A 289 -1.78 15.31 2.67
C LEU A 289 -1.16 15.02 1.30
N GLN A 290 -1.04 13.75 0.92
CA GLN A 290 -0.52 13.34 -0.38
C GLN A 290 -1.46 13.75 -1.52
N LEU A 291 -2.77 13.52 -1.37
CA LEU A 291 -3.80 13.98 -2.32
C LEU A 291 -3.64 15.48 -2.61
N ASN A 292 -3.63 16.32 -1.58
CA ASN A 292 -3.46 17.76 -1.71
C ASN A 292 -2.12 18.16 -2.36
N LYS A 293 -1.06 17.42 -2.06
CA LYS A 293 0.27 17.71 -2.61
C LYS A 293 0.37 17.34 -4.09
N ILE A 294 -0.14 16.18 -4.48
CA ILE A 294 -0.13 15.72 -5.88
C ILE A 294 -0.96 16.66 -6.75
N LEU A 295 -2.17 17.02 -6.32
CA LEU A 295 -2.98 18.00 -7.04
C LEU A 295 -2.29 19.36 -7.12
N SER A 296 -1.71 19.84 -6.02
CA SER A 296 -0.98 21.11 -6.05
C SER A 296 0.26 21.07 -6.94
N PHE A 297 0.93 19.92 -7.09
CA PHE A 297 2.03 19.77 -8.05
C PHE A 297 1.54 19.91 -9.50
N MET A 298 0.33 19.41 -9.78
CA MET A 298 -0.37 19.55 -11.07
C MET A 298 -1.10 20.90 -11.22
N ASN A 299 -0.90 21.86 -10.31
CA ASN A 299 -1.60 23.15 -10.28
C ASN A 299 -3.13 23.04 -10.17
N MET A 300 -3.61 22.03 -9.44
CA MET A 300 -5.03 21.76 -9.22
C MET A 300 -5.36 21.70 -7.72
N GLU A 301 -6.62 21.95 -7.39
CA GLU A 301 -7.25 21.61 -6.12
C GLU A 301 -8.28 20.49 -6.33
N TYR A 302 -8.73 19.86 -5.24
CA TYR A 302 -9.74 18.79 -5.33
C TYR A 302 -11.06 19.29 -5.95
N SER A 303 -11.45 20.54 -5.68
CA SER A 303 -12.60 21.19 -6.31
C SER A 303 -12.45 21.31 -7.83
N ASP A 304 -11.24 21.42 -8.36
CA ASP A 304 -11.01 21.49 -9.81
C ASP A 304 -11.28 20.14 -10.50
N LEU A 305 -11.16 19.02 -9.77
CA LEU A 305 -11.59 17.71 -10.27
C LEU A 305 -13.10 17.54 -10.21
N THR A 306 -13.73 18.10 -9.19
CA THR A 306 -15.08 17.71 -8.75
C THR A 306 -16.20 18.67 -9.11
N ASN A 307 -15.87 19.95 -9.37
CA ASN A 307 -16.83 20.97 -9.78
C ASN A 307 -17.12 20.83 -11.29
N LEU A 308 -18.07 19.95 -11.61
CA LEU A 308 -18.52 19.67 -12.97
C LEU A 308 -19.35 20.83 -13.53
N GLY A 309 -19.19 21.14 -14.82
CA GLY A 309 -19.88 22.24 -15.50
C GLY A 309 -19.26 23.64 -15.28
N ASN A 310 -18.24 23.75 -14.42
CA ASN A 310 -17.44 24.97 -14.31
C ASN A 310 -16.36 25.00 -15.41
N MET A 311 -16.45 25.96 -16.34
CA MET A 311 -15.54 26.08 -17.48
C MET A 311 -14.05 26.14 -17.11
N LYS A 312 -13.69 26.80 -16.00
CA LYS A 312 -12.29 26.87 -15.53
C LYS A 312 -11.82 25.50 -15.06
N CYS A 313 -12.63 24.82 -14.26
CA CYS A 313 -12.32 23.48 -13.78
C CYS A 313 -12.26 22.47 -14.93
N ASP A 314 -13.15 22.58 -15.93
CA ASP A 314 -13.10 21.78 -17.17
C ASP A 314 -11.77 21.94 -17.92
N ALA A 315 -11.28 23.18 -18.05
CA ALA A 315 -9.99 23.45 -18.67
C ALA A 315 -8.82 22.84 -17.88
N LEU A 316 -8.84 22.92 -16.54
CA LEU A 316 -7.83 22.32 -15.67
C LEU A 316 -7.81 20.79 -15.78
N ARG A 317 -8.98 20.13 -15.78
CA ARG A 317 -9.08 18.67 -15.95
C ARG A 317 -8.50 18.19 -17.27
N LYS A 318 -8.67 18.96 -18.35
CA LYS A 318 -8.06 18.67 -19.66
C LYS A 318 -6.53 18.77 -19.65
N MET A 319 -5.93 19.40 -18.66
CA MET A 319 -4.46 19.48 -18.49
C MET A 319 -3.91 18.40 -17.55
N TYR A 320 -4.76 17.68 -16.82
CA TYR A 320 -4.33 16.56 -15.99
C TYR A 320 -3.67 15.47 -16.83
N ARG A 321 -2.46 15.04 -16.46
CA ARG A 321 -1.71 13.97 -17.13
C ARG A 321 -1.03 13.09 -16.09
N GLU A 322 -1.06 11.79 -16.34
CA GLU A 322 -0.31 10.78 -15.62
C GLU A 322 0.23 9.74 -16.61
N ASP A 323 1.34 9.09 -16.24
CA ASP A 323 1.96 7.96 -16.95
C ASP A 323 2.28 6.85 -15.92
N SER A 324 1.28 6.63 -15.05
CA SER A 324 1.17 5.65 -13.97
C SER A 324 -0.23 5.84 -13.33
N ASN A 325 -0.60 5.04 -12.34
CA ASN A 325 -1.93 5.06 -11.71
C ASN A 325 -2.08 6.14 -10.62
N VAL A 326 -1.63 7.38 -10.89
CA VAL A 326 -1.54 8.46 -9.88
C VAL A 326 -2.92 8.84 -9.33
N LEU A 327 -3.95 8.90 -10.16
CA LEU A 327 -5.35 9.13 -9.76
C LEU A 327 -5.78 8.07 -8.74
N SER A 328 -5.54 6.79 -9.03
CA SER A 328 -5.89 5.68 -8.14
C SER A 328 -5.07 5.70 -6.84
N TYR A 329 -3.75 5.83 -6.93
CA TYR A 329 -2.84 5.75 -5.77
C TYR A 329 -3.01 6.89 -4.77
N TYR A 330 -3.33 8.11 -5.24
CA TYR A 330 -3.36 9.28 -4.35
C TYR A 330 -4.75 9.86 -4.14
N ILE A 331 -5.58 9.92 -5.19
CA ILE A 331 -6.88 10.61 -5.11
C ILE A 331 -7.96 9.62 -4.66
N VAL A 332 -8.13 8.51 -5.36
CA VAL A 332 -9.14 7.49 -5.02
C VAL A 332 -8.76 6.73 -3.75
N THR A 333 -7.48 6.42 -3.56
CA THR A 333 -7.01 5.88 -2.26
C THR A 333 -7.25 6.88 -1.13
N GLY A 334 -7.06 8.19 -1.36
CA GLY A 334 -7.34 9.24 -0.38
C GLY A 334 -8.81 9.26 0.04
N LEU A 335 -9.70 9.05 -0.94
CA LEU A 335 -11.14 8.87 -0.70
C LEU A 335 -11.42 7.68 0.22
N PHE A 336 -10.90 6.49 -0.11
CA PHE A 336 -11.14 5.27 0.66
C PHE A 336 -10.50 5.30 2.06
N MET A 337 -9.28 5.83 2.16
CA MET A 337 -8.56 5.95 3.43
C MET A 337 -9.19 7.02 4.34
N ASN A 338 -9.85 8.05 3.80
CA ASN A 338 -10.57 9.04 4.59
C ASN A 338 -11.60 8.37 5.53
N ASP A 339 -12.27 7.35 5.02
CA ASP A 339 -13.25 6.55 5.75
C ASP A 339 -12.91 5.06 5.74
N TYR A 340 -11.69 4.75 6.20
CA TYR A 340 -11.18 3.38 6.23
C TYR A 340 -12.09 2.43 7.02
N HIS A 341 -12.86 2.92 7.99
CA HIS A 341 -13.80 2.09 8.75
C HIS A 341 -14.97 1.63 7.88
N ASN A 342 -15.63 2.55 7.17
CA ASN A 342 -16.70 2.15 6.26
C ASN A 342 -16.17 1.35 5.06
N PHE A 343 -14.94 1.61 4.60
CA PHE A 343 -14.28 0.74 3.62
C PHE A 343 -14.16 -0.71 4.13
N LEU A 344 -13.64 -0.90 5.35
CA LEU A 344 -13.50 -2.22 5.96
C LEU A 344 -14.87 -2.89 6.19
N ARG A 345 -15.85 -2.13 6.65
CA ARG A 345 -17.23 -2.60 6.85
C ARG A 345 -17.86 -3.02 5.53
N TRP A 346 -17.67 -2.24 4.47
CA TRP A 346 -18.14 -2.56 3.13
C TRP A 346 -17.51 -3.86 2.63
N CYS A 347 -16.19 -4.02 2.76
CA CYS A 347 -15.49 -5.24 2.36
C CYS A 347 -16.02 -6.45 3.14
N SER A 348 -16.10 -6.35 4.47
CA SER A 348 -16.59 -7.43 5.34
C SER A 348 -18.03 -7.88 5.00
N LYS A 349 -18.90 -6.95 4.57
CA LYS A 349 -20.30 -7.24 4.24
C LYS A 349 -20.50 -7.80 2.83
N ASN A 350 -19.74 -7.31 1.85
CA ASN A 350 -20.05 -7.55 0.43
C ASN A 350 -19.10 -8.55 -0.25
N ASN A 351 -18.00 -8.89 0.40
CA ASN A 351 -17.06 -9.87 -0.10
C ASN A 351 -17.27 -11.25 0.53
N SER A 352 -16.84 -12.29 -0.17
CA SER A 352 -16.86 -13.69 0.33
C SER A 352 -15.92 -13.90 1.52
N ASN A 353 -14.87 -13.08 1.62
CA ASN A 353 -14.01 -12.93 2.78
C ASN A 353 -13.53 -11.49 2.87
N ILE A 354 -12.90 -11.11 3.99
CA ILE A 354 -12.59 -9.70 4.23
C ILE A 354 -11.67 -9.07 3.16
N PHE A 355 -10.77 -9.84 2.53
CA PHE A 355 -9.76 -9.31 1.61
C PHE A 355 -10.18 -9.34 0.13
N ARG A 356 -10.81 -10.44 -0.31
CA ARG A 356 -11.02 -10.71 -1.73
C ARG A 356 -12.28 -10.05 -2.26
N PHE A 357 -12.14 -9.18 -3.24
CA PHE A 357 -13.28 -8.57 -3.92
C PHE A 357 -14.16 -9.62 -4.61
N THR A 358 -15.45 -9.64 -4.28
CA THR A 358 -16.43 -10.48 -4.98
C THR A 358 -16.97 -9.73 -6.20
N ALA A 359 -16.56 -10.11 -7.42
CA ALA A 359 -17.00 -9.46 -8.66
C ALA A 359 -18.37 -9.98 -9.14
N SER A 360 -19.44 -9.69 -8.39
CA SER A 360 -20.82 -9.88 -8.83
C SER A 360 -21.44 -8.54 -9.24
N VAL A 361 -22.49 -8.55 -10.08
CA VAL A 361 -23.21 -7.32 -10.46
C VAL A 361 -23.66 -6.53 -9.22
N TYR A 362 -24.26 -7.22 -8.24
CA TYR A 362 -24.68 -6.61 -6.98
C TYR A 362 -23.51 -5.98 -6.21
N THR A 363 -22.38 -6.68 -6.10
CA THR A 363 -21.22 -6.16 -5.37
C THR A 363 -20.58 -4.97 -6.09
N VAL A 364 -20.51 -5.00 -7.42
CA VAL A 364 -20.03 -3.89 -8.25
C VAL A 364 -20.91 -2.66 -8.06
N ASP A 365 -22.23 -2.81 -8.15
CA ASP A 365 -23.19 -1.72 -7.92
C ASP A 365 -23.13 -1.19 -6.49
N SER A 366 -22.98 -2.08 -5.50
CA SER A 366 -22.80 -1.70 -4.10
C SER A 366 -21.50 -0.92 -3.88
N PHE A 367 -20.41 -1.28 -4.56
CA PHE A 367 -19.15 -0.55 -4.46
C PHE A 367 -19.27 0.85 -5.09
N VAL A 368 -19.97 0.96 -6.22
CA VAL A 368 -20.32 2.25 -6.83
C VAL A 368 -21.15 3.10 -5.86
N GLY A 369 -22.12 2.51 -5.16
CA GLY A 369 -22.88 3.16 -4.10
C GLY A 369 -21.99 3.69 -2.97
N PHE A 370 -21.05 2.87 -2.48
CA PHE A 370 -20.06 3.30 -1.50
C PHE A 370 -19.23 4.50 -2.00
N MET A 371 -18.74 4.47 -3.24
CA MET A 371 -17.96 5.59 -3.80
C MET A 371 -18.79 6.88 -3.92
N LYS A 372 -20.09 6.78 -4.23
CA LYS A 372 -21.02 7.91 -4.25
C LYS A 372 -21.15 8.60 -2.89
N GLU A 373 -21.26 7.82 -1.83
CA GLU A 373 -21.37 8.34 -0.47
C GLU A 373 -20.09 9.04 0.01
N GLN A 374 -18.93 8.63 -0.51
CA GLN A 374 -17.63 9.13 -0.06
C GLN A 374 -17.19 10.40 -0.80
N TYR A 375 -17.43 10.49 -2.11
CA TYR A 375 -16.82 11.51 -2.99
C TYR A 375 -17.05 12.96 -2.55
N GLY A 376 -18.29 13.26 -2.12
CA GLY A 376 -18.71 14.57 -1.62
C GLY A 376 -18.86 14.60 -0.11
N ASN A 377 -18.33 13.61 0.61
CA ASN A 377 -18.54 13.48 2.05
C ASN A 377 -18.00 14.73 2.79
N PRO A 378 -18.81 15.40 3.64
CA PRO A 378 -18.35 16.58 4.38
C PRO A 378 -17.10 16.32 5.21
N SER A 379 -16.91 15.10 5.70
CA SER A 379 -15.73 14.68 6.43
C SER A 379 -14.47 14.69 5.56
N LEU A 380 -14.58 14.19 4.32
CA LEU A 380 -13.49 14.25 3.33
C LEU A 380 -13.13 15.70 3.01
N LEU A 381 -14.13 16.52 2.68
CA LEU A 381 -13.91 17.91 2.30
C LEU A 381 -13.26 18.71 3.44
N ARG A 382 -13.69 18.49 4.69
CA ARG A 382 -13.03 19.08 5.87
C ARG A 382 -11.60 18.60 6.05
N ALA A 383 -11.33 17.30 5.85
CA ALA A 383 -9.97 16.77 5.96
C ALA A 383 -9.06 17.38 4.88
N ILE A 384 -9.55 17.48 3.63
CA ILE A 384 -8.86 18.10 2.50
C ILE A 384 -8.51 19.56 2.83
N ASP A 385 -9.48 20.34 3.31
CA ASP A 385 -9.25 21.73 3.68
C ASP A 385 -8.29 21.87 4.87
N CYS A 386 -8.49 21.08 5.92
CA CYS A 386 -7.65 21.12 7.13
C CYS A 386 -6.18 20.74 6.85
N MET A 387 -5.96 19.76 5.97
CA MET A 387 -4.63 19.34 5.54
C MET A 387 -4.08 20.15 4.35
N LYS A 388 -4.81 21.17 3.88
CA LYS A 388 -4.39 22.02 2.76
C LYS A 388 -3.07 22.70 3.12
N ASN A 389 -2.12 22.65 2.20
CA ASN A 389 -0.77 23.22 2.35
C ASN A 389 0.09 22.70 3.53
N LYS A 390 -0.38 21.74 4.34
CA LYS A 390 0.40 21.18 5.46
C LYS A 390 1.73 20.55 5.03
N TYR A 391 1.76 19.96 3.84
CA TYR A 391 3.00 19.47 3.21
C TYR A 391 4.07 20.56 2.96
N ARG A 392 3.71 21.85 3.02
CA ARG A 392 4.62 23.00 2.89
C ARG A 392 5.23 23.45 4.22
N GLU A 393 4.65 23.08 5.36
CA GLU A 393 5.06 23.53 6.70
C GLU A 393 6.35 22.84 7.19
N ASN A 394 6.67 21.65 6.68
CA ASN A 394 7.88 20.90 7.08
C ASN A 394 9.01 21.05 6.05
N LYS A 395 10.23 21.34 6.54
CA LYS A 395 11.46 21.54 5.73
C LYS A 395 11.67 20.39 4.73
N LYS A 396 11.82 20.73 3.44
CA LYS A 396 12.25 19.97 2.23
C LYS A 396 11.68 18.56 1.97
N TYR A 397 11.48 17.71 2.99
CA TYR A 397 11.10 16.31 2.84
C TYR A 397 9.62 16.13 2.43
N LEU A 398 8.65 16.62 3.21
CA LEU A 398 7.22 16.43 2.91
C LEU A 398 6.79 17.05 1.58
N LYS A 399 7.41 18.17 1.19
CA LYS A 399 7.19 18.83 -0.10
C LYS A 399 7.63 17.98 -1.28
N LYS A 400 8.56 17.03 -1.10
CA LYS A 400 9.18 16.29 -2.20
C LYS A 400 8.81 14.81 -2.23
N THR A 401 8.73 14.13 -1.10
CA THR A 401 8.47 12.69 -1.10
C THR A 401 7.13 12.38 -1.77
N THR A 402 7.04 11.30 -2.52
CA THR A 402 5.79 10.76 -3.10
C THR A 402 5.43 9.42 -2.49
N ARG A 403 6.05 9.06 -1.37
CA ARG A 403 5.68 7.88 -0.59
C ARG A 403 4.20 7.91 -0.20
N MET A 404 3.54 6.77 -0.16
CA MET A 404 2.08 6.65 -0.03
C MET A 404 1.60 6.33 1.39
N SER A 405 2.44 5.71 2.21
CA SER A 405 2.21 5.27 3.58
C SER A 405 3.02 6.10 4.58
N ALA A 406 2.38 6.51 5.67
CA ALA A 406 3.07 7.20 6.77
C ALA A 406 3.81 6.23 7.69
N VAL A 407 3.38 4.98 7.73
CA VAL A 407 3.76 4.01 8.75
C VAL A 407 4.80 3.04 8.20
N GLU A 408 5.94 2.96 8.88
CA GLU A 408 6.97 1.96 8.63
C GLU A 408 7.72 1.80 9.95
N ILE A 409 7.91 0.55 10.37
CA ILE A 409 8.67 0.22 11.59
C ILE A 409 9.99 -0.46 11.21
N ASN A 410 11.02 -0.19 12.00
CA ASN A 410 12.35 -0.79 11.82
C ASN A 410 12.33 -2.29 12.09
#